data_AF-A0A212LQC3-F1
#
_entry.id   AF-A0A212LQC3-F1
#
_cell.length_a   1.000
_cell.length_b   1.000
_cell.length_c   1.000
_cell.angle_alpha   90.00
_cell.angle_beta   90.00
_cell.angle_gamma   90.00
#
_symmetry.space_group_name_H-M   'P 1'
#
loop_
_entity.id
_entity.type
_entity.pdbx_description
1 polymer ?
#
loop_
_entity_poly.entity_id
_entity_poly.type
_entity_poly.pdbx_seq_one_letter_code
_entity_poly.pdbx_strand_id
1 'polypeptide(L)'
;MNDTIANFYGALGFEQTEIEDNLVVLGIELSATGDYALITDDNGKMPDNLNQPVTFACYTPDDAYLWNAGFKNSALFKEVWETAATIEEKLAAIRKHREANEVF
;
A
#
# COMPACT_ATOMS: atom_id res chain seq x y z
N MET A 1 18.65 1.73 -6.86
CA MET A 1 17.29 1.63 -7.46
C MET A 1 16.21 1.55 -6.39
N ASN A 2 16.41 0.80 -5.28
CA ASN A 2 15.46 0.80 -4.14
C ASN A 2 15.30 2.15 -3.43
N ASP A 3 16.32 3.01 -3.42
CA ASP A 3 16.21 4.32 -2.75
C ASP A 3 15.09 5.20 -3.33
N THR A 4 14.83 5.12 -4.64
CA THR A 4 13.76 5.89 -5.27
C THR A 4 12.38 5.45 -4.80
N ILE A 5 12.15 4.14 -4.66
CA ILE A 5 10.88 3.58 -4.23
C ILE A 5 10.67 3.86 -2.74
N ALA A 6 11.68 3.57 -1.92
CA ALA A 6 11.64 3.86 -0.49
C ALA A 6 11.41 5.35 -0.20
N ASN A 7 12.09 6.25 -0.92
CA ASN A 7 11.89 7.69 -0.75
C ASN A 7 10.50 8.16 -1.20
N PHE A 8 9.98 7.61 -2.30
CA PHE A 8 8.64 7.96 -2.79
C PHE A 8 7.56 7.58 -1.77
N TYR A 9 7.58 6.34 -1.29
CA TYR A 9 6.59 5.85 -0.34
C TYR A 9 6.83 6.36 1.09
N GLY A 10 8.09 6.62 1.46
CA GLY A 10 8.48 7.30 2.70
C GLY A 10 7.87 8.69 2.83
N ALA A 11 7.81 9.45 1.74
CA ALA A 11 7.10 10.74 1.72
C ALA A 11 5.58 10.62 1.96
N LEU A 12 5.01 9.42 1.80
CA LEU A 12 3.59 9.12 2.03
C LEU A 12 3.32 8.47 3.40
N GLY A 13 4.37 8.25 4.21
CA GLY A 13 4.31 7.66 5.55
C GLY A 13 4.57 6.15 5.61
N PHE A 14 5.05 5.53 4.53
CA PHE A 14 5.40 4.11 4.52
C PHE A 14 6.86 3.89 4.85
N GLU A 15 7.17 2.77 5.49
CA GLU A 15 8.53 2.40 5.86
C GLU A 15 8.86 1.01 5.30
N GLN A 16 10.15 0.70 5.17
CA GLN A 16 10.55 -0.66 4.82
C GLN A 16 10.33 -1.58 6.01
N THR A 17 9.67 -2.70 5.80
CA THR A 17 9.45 -3.74 6.80
C THR A 17 9.78 -5.11 6.24
N GLU A 18 10.20 -6.02 7.11
CA GLU A 18 10.41 -7.42 6.77
C GLU A 18 9.10 -8.19 7.01
N ILE A 19 8.71 -9.03 6.06
CA ILE A 19 7.62 -9.99 6.17
C ILE A 19 8.20 -11.42 6.08
N GLU A 20 7.34 -12.44 6.02
CA GLU A 20 7.75 -13.84 5.88
C GLU A 20 8.81 -14.07 4.78
N ASP A 21 9.64 -15.09 4.97
CA ASP A 21 10.75 -15.45 4.08
C ASP A 21 11.84 -14.36 3.91
N ASN A 22 12.01 -13.49 4.91
CA ASN A 22 12.94 -12.35 4.91
C ASN A 22 12.72 -11.40 3.71
N LEU A 23 11.48 -11.32 3.22
CA LEU A 23 11.13 -10.39 2.15
C LEU A 23 10.97 -9.00 2.74
N VAL A 24 11.67 -8.02 2.17
CA VAL A 24 11.48 -6.60 2.53
C VAL A 24 10.44 -5.99 1.61
N VAL A 25 9.43 -5.35 2.19
CA VAL A 25 8.34 -4.64 1.50
C VAL A 25 8.10 -3.28 2.15
N LEU A 26 7.11 -2.54 1.68
CA LEU A 26 6.70 -1.25 2.27
C LEU A 26 5.48 -1.43 3.14
N GLY A 27 5.54 -0.99 4.40
CA GLY A 27 4.46 -1.07 5.38
C GLY A 27 4.05 0.28 5.95
N ILE A 28 2.81 0.38 6.42
CA ILE A 28 2.30 1.52 7.19
C ILE A 28 1.33 1.04 8.26
N GLU A 29 1.43 1.60 9.47
CA GLU A 29 0.44 1.40 10.53
C GLU A 29 -0.81 2.25 10.28
N LEU A 30 -1.97 1.61 10.31
CA LEU A 30 -3.26 2.23 9.99
C LEU A 30 -4.06 2.64 11.23
N SER A 31 -3.85 1.97 12.35
CA SER A 31 -4.62 2.18 13.57
C SER A 31 -3.76 1.97 14.80
N ALA A 32 -4.09 2.66 15.90
CA ALA A 32 -3.40 2.47 17.18
C ALA A 32 -3.57 1.06 17.78
N THR A 33 -4.48 0.25 17.22
CA THR A 33 -4.67 -1.16 17.56
C THR A 33 -3.73 -2.08 16.78
N GLY A 34 -2.94 -1.54 15.84
CA GLY A 34 -1.91 -2.26 15.09
C GLY A 34 -2.36 -2.81 13.74
N ASP A 35 -3.52 -2.42 13.21
CA ASP A 35 -3.84 -2.77 11.83
C ASP A 35 -2.82 -2.09 10.92
N TYR A 36 -2.39 -2.78 9.87
CA TYR A 36 -1.35 -2.27 8.98
C TYR A 36 -1.71 -2.52 7.52
N ALA A 37 -1.00 -1.85 6.63
CA ALA A 37 -1.05 -2.15 5.21
C ALA A 37 0.33 -2.30 4.61
N LEU A 38 0.39 -3.11 3.55
CA LEU A 38 1.58 -3.34 2.75
C LEU A 38 1.37 -2.81 1.34
N ILE A 39 2.45 -2.31 0.73
CA ILE A 39 2.57 -2.06 -0.70
C ILE A 39 3.52 -3.10 -1.30
N THR A 40 3.00 -3.84 -2.28
CA THR A 40 3.76 -4.85 -3.03
C THR A 40 3.53 -4.74 -4.53
N ASP A 41 4.37 -5.41 -5.32
CA ASP A 41 4.06 -5.76 -6.71
C ASP A 41 2.99 -6.87 -6.78
N ASP A 42 2.67 -7.31 -7.99
CA ASP A 42 1.70 -8.39 -8.25
C ASP A 42 2.13 -9.77 -7.74
N ASN A 43 3.40 -9.93 -7.35
CA ASN A 43 3.96 -11.17 -6.80
C ASN A 43 4.15 -11.10 -5.28
N GLY A 44 3.66 -10.05 -4.60
CA GLY A 44 3.83 -9.88 -3.16
C GLY A 44 5.22 -9.41 -2.73
N LYS A 45 6.03 -8.84 -3.65
CA LYS A 45 7.39 -8.37 -3.40
C LYS A 45 7.48 -6.85 -3.38
N MET A 46 8.63 -6.32 -2.97
CA MET A 46 8.94 -4.89 -3.14
C MET A 46 8.80 -4.48 -4.61
N PRO A 47 8.10 -3.38 -4.93
CA PRO A 47 8.09 -2.85 -6.29
C PRO A 47 9.49 -2.41 -6.75
N ASP A 48 10.01 -2.99 -7.83
CA ASP A 48 11.25 -2.58 -8.50
C ASP A 48 11.27 -1.15 -9.09
N ASN A 49 10.12 -0.62 -9.55
CA ASN A 49 10.01 0.71 -10.15
C ASN A 49 8.60 1.33 -9.95
N LEU A 50 8.47 2.65 -10.15
CA LEU A 50 7.22 3.41 -9.90
C LEU A 50 6.15 3.27 -10.99
N ASN A 51 6.50 2.72 -12.16
CA ASN A 51 5.61 2.67 -13.32
C ASN A 51 4.88 1.33 -13.48
N GLN A 52 5.19 0.35 -12.65
CA GLN A 52 4.54 -0.96 -12.66
C GLN A 52 3.31 -0.99 -11.75
N PRO A 53 2.39 -1.95 -11.93
CA PRO A 53 1.28 -2.15 -11.02
C PRO A 53 1.72 -2.40 -9.58
N VAL A 54 0.93 -1.90 -8.64
CA VAL A 54 1.15 -2.10 -7.20
C VAL A 54 -0.16 -2.47 -6.52
N THR A 55 -0.04 -3.28 -5.46
CA THR A 55 -1.15 -3.69 -4.61
C THR A 55 -0.98 -3.07 -3.23
N PHE A 56 -2.04 -2.43 -2.75
CA PHE A 56 -2.18 -2.02 -1.35
C PHE A 56 -3.05 -3.06 -0.64
N ALA A 57 -2.53 -3.72 0.40
CA ALA A 57 -3.24 -4.76 1.13
C ALA A 57 -3.26 -4.47 2.63
N CYS A 58 -4.44 -4.54 3.26
CA CYS A 58 -4.66 -4.33 4.68
C CYS A 58 -4.73 -5.65 5.45
N TYR A 59 -4.17 -5.63 6.67
CA TYR A 59 -4.11 -6.76 7.58
C TYR A 59 -4.43 -6.33 9.01
N THR A 60 -4.89 -7.27 9.83
CA THR A 60 -4.97 -7.12 11.29
C THR A 60 -3.58 -7.28 11.92
N PRO A 61 -3.41 -6.96 13.22
CA PRO A 61 -2.14 -7.17 13.93
C PRO A 61 -1.71 -8.65 14.01
N ASP A 62 -2.66 -9.57 13.85
CA ASP A 62 -2.42 -11.02 13.84
C ASP A 62 -2.17 -11.56 12.42
N ASP A 63 -1.73 -10.70 11.51
CA ASP A 63 -1.46 -10.99 10.09
C ASP A 63 -2.66 -11.53 9.29
N ALA A 64 -3.88 -11.32 9.79
CA ALA A 64 -5.08 -11.75 9.08
C ALA A 64 -5.44 -10.75 7.97
N TYR A 65 -5.60 -11.26 6.75
CA TYR A 65 -6.01 -10.45 5.60
C TYR A 65 -7.39 -9.81 5.80
N LEU A 66 -7.49 -8.51 5.47
CA LEU A 66 -8.75 -7.76 5.48
C LEU A 66 -9.27 -7.50 4.07
N TRP A 67 -8.50 -6.78 3.26
CA TRP A 67 -8.85 -6.42 1.89
C TRP A 67 -7.63 -5.84 1.15
N ASN A 68 -7.69 -5.78 -0.20
CA ASN A 68 -6.68 -5.11 -1.01
C ASN A 68 -7.28 -4.20 -2.09
N ALA A 69 -6.44 -3.38 -2.71
CA ALA A 69 -6.75 -2.59 -3.89
C ALA A 69 -5.52 -2.53 -4.82
N GLY A 70 -5.74 -2.81 -6.10
CA GLY A 70 -4.71 -2.71 -7.14
C GLY A 70 -4.68 -1.33 -7.79
N PHE A 71 -3.48 -0.86 -8.13
CA PHE A 71 -3.25 0.39 -8.84
C PHE A 71 -2.35 0.14 -10.05
N LYS A 72 -2.61 0.86 -11.14
CA LYS A 72 -1.80 0.75 -12.37
C LYS A 72 -0.34 1.14 -12.19
N ASN A 73 -0.06 2.05 -11.25
CA ASN A 73 1.28 2.51 -10.90
C ASN A 73 1.30 3.26 -9.57
N SER A 74 2.49 3.54 -9.04
CA SER A 74 2.69 4.25 -7.77
C SER A 74 2.18 5.68 -7.80
N ALA A 75 2.18 6.34 -8.97
CA ALA A 75 1.67 7.70 -9.11
C ALA A 75 0.15 7.76 -8.88
N LEU A 76 -0.61 6.83 -9.46
CA LEU A 76 -2.05 6.72 -9.24
C LEU A 76 -2.39 6.39 -7.78
N PHE A 77 -1.64 5.48 -7.16
CA PHE A 77 -1.77 5.22 -5.72
C PHE A 77 -1.60 6.52 -4.91
N LYS A 78 -0.52 7.26 -5.18
CA LYS A 78 -0.23 8.53 -4.51
C LYS A 78 -1.35 9.54 -4.69
N GLU A 79 -1.85 9.73 -5.92
CA GLU A 79 -2.96 10.63 -6.20
C GLU A 79 -4.18 10.31 -5.34
N VAL A 80 -4.56 9.04 -5.25
CA VAL A 80 -5.68 8.59 -4.40
C VAL A 80 -5.37 8.78 -2.92
N TRP A 81 -4.17 8.41 -2.47
CA TRP A 81 -3.72 8.52 -1.07
C TRP A 81 -3.65 9.97 -0.59
N GLU A 82 -3.28 10.92 -1.43
CA GLU A 82 -3.16 12.33 -1.07
C GLU A 82 -4.47 13.12 -1.20
N THR A 83 -5.55 12.52 -1.69
CA THR A 83 -6.89 13.17 -1.67
C THR A 83 -7.45 13.39 -0.27
N ALA A 84 -6.84 12.77 0.74
CA ALA A 84 -7.31 12.72 2.11
C ALA A 84 -6.19 13.00 3.11
N ALA A 85 -6.53 13.62 4.23
CA ALA A 85 -5.57 14.01 5.27
C ALA A 85 -5.40 12.91 6.34
N THR A 86 -6.50 12.31 6.79
CA THR A 86 -6.48 11.29 7.84
C THR A 86 -6.36 9.87 7.26
N ILE A 87 -5.84 8.92 8.04
CA ILE A 87 -5.75 7.52 7.61
C ILE A 87 -7.14 6.95 7.27
N GLU A 88 -8.15 7.23 8.08
CA GLU A 88 -9.52 6.76 7.83
C GLU A 88 -10.05 7.23 6.46
N GLU A 89 -9.89 8.52 6.15
CA GLU A 89 -10.30 9.08 4.87
C GLU A 89 -9.46 8.54 3.71
N LYS A 90 -8.15 8.29 3.91
CA LYS A 90 -7.27 7.67 2.92
C LYS A 90 -7.73 6.26 2.56
N LEU A 91 -8.08 5.45 3.57
CA LEU A 91 -8.62 4.10 3.36
C LEU A 91 -9.98 4.16 2.66
N ALA A 92 -10.84 5.12 2.99
CA ALA A 92 -12.10 5.33 2.30
C ALA A 92 -11.90 5.71 0.82
N ALA A 93 -10.92 6.57 0.51
CA ALA A 93 -10.57 6.94 -0.85
C ALA A 93 -10.06 5.75 -1.67
N ILE A 94 -9.20 4.91 -1.07
CA ILE A 94 -8.71 3.68 -1.71
C ILE A 94 -9.86 2.69 -1.97
N ARG A 95 -10.74 2.46 -1.00
CA ARG A 95 -11.91 1.57 -1.18
C ARG A 95 -12.81 2.06 -2.31
N LYS A 96 -13.09 3.35 -2.35
CA LYS A 96 -13.86 3.96 -3.44
C LYS A 96 -13.17 3.80 -4.79
N HIS A 97 -11.84 3.93 -4.85
CA HIS A 97 -11.06 3.66 -6.06
C HIS A 97 -11.20 2.19 -6.49
N ARG A 98 -11.07 1.26 -5.55
CA ARG A 98 -11.23 -0.18 -5.80
C ARG A 98 -12.60 -0.48 -6.38
N GLU A 99 -13.68 -0.05 -5.73
CA GLU A 99 -15.06 -0.28 -6.18
C GLU A 99 -15.35 0.29 -7.57
N ALA A 100 -14.72 1.41 -7.94
CA ALA A 100 -14.87 2.02 -9.26
C ALA A 100 -14.08 1.30 -10.37
N ASN A 101 -13.10 0.46 -10.02
CA ASN A 101 -12.19 -0.19 -10.98
C ASN A 101 -12.25 -1.73 -10.95
N GLU A 102 -12.91 -2.34 -9.95
CA GLU A 102 -13.29 -3.76 -9.97
C GLU A 102 -14.40 -3.97 -11.01
N VAL A 103 -14.01 -4.40 -12.21
CA VAL A 103 -14.95 -4.88 -13.23
C VAL A 103 -15.37 -6.30 -12.84
N PHE A 104 -16.62 -6.47 -12.42
CA PHE A 104 -17.27 -7.77 -12.23
C PHE A 104 -17.49 -8.50 -13.56
#